data_AF-A0A063YAF1-F1
#
_entry.id   AF-A0A063YAF1-F1
#
_cell.length_a   1.000
_cell.length_b   1.000
_cell.length_c   1.000
_cell.angle_alpha   90.00
_cell.angle_beta   90.00
_cell.angle_gamma   90.00
#
_symmetry.space_group_name_H-M   'P 1'
#
loop_
_entity.id
_entity.type
_entity.pdbx_description
1 polymer ?
#
loop_
_entity_poly.entity_id
_entity_poly.type
_entity_poly.pdbx_seq_one_letter_code
_entity_poly.pdbx_strand_id
1 'polypeptide(L)'
;MNKSKKIFIGLGLSAVTIPLFAFSLVSCESNLRIKLNSRLKKNKSLRGKVETKTGINNFPTFEKDIRDELANRLATTSDKTERKNIFNDIIKKVDESNQNLTLMKESID
;
A
#
# COMPACT_ATOMS: atom_id res chain seq x y z
N MET A 1 -54.71 -17.97 -36.00
CA MET A 1 -54.14 -16.67 -36.38
C MET A 1 -52.65 -16.87 -36.63
N ASN A 2 -52.17 -16.49 -37.80
CA ASN A 2 -50.89 -16.86 -38.39
C ASN A 2 -49.92 -15.65 -38.35
N LYS A 3 -48.61 -15.92 -38.46
CA LYS A 3 -47.50 -14.96 -38.71
C LYS A 3 -47.02 -14.18 -37.46
N SER A 4 -45.74 -13.93 -37.19
CA SER A 4 -44.54 -13.88 -38.05
C SER A 4 -43.26 -14.03 -37.22
N LYS A 5 -42.25 -14.69 -37.80
CA LYS A 5 -40.84 -14.62 -37.43
C LYS A 5 -40.32 -13.19 -37.54
N LYS A 6 -39.26 -12.85 -36.78
CA LYS A 6 -38.01 -12.28 -37.33
C LYS A 6 -36.89 -12.26 -36.29
N ILE A 7 -35.81 -12.91 -36.68
CA ILE A 7 -34.47 -12.92 -36.08
C ILE A 7 -33.74 -11.65 -36.57
N PHE A 8 -32.61 -11.35 -35.93
CA PHE A 8 -31.46 -10.55 -36.39
C PHE A 8 -31.42 -9.09 -35.96
N ILE A 9 -30.63 -8.83 -34.91
CA ILE A 9 -29.50 -7.88 -34.90
C ILE A 9 -28.55 -8.44 -33.83
N GLY A 10 -27.27 -8.71 -34.02
CA GLY A 10 -26.35 -8.53 -35.11
C GLY A 10 -25.00 -9.00 -34.55
N LEU A 11 -24.21 -9.69 -35.37
CA LEU A 11 -22.82 -10.01 -35.09
C LEU A 11 -22.04 -8.70 -34.90
N GLY A 12 -21.92 -8.26 -33.65
CA GLY A 12 -20.97 -7.24 -33.22
C GLY A 12 -19.88 -7.91 -32.42
N LEU A 13 -19.02 -8.66 -33.11
CA LEU A 13 -17.78 -9.19 -32.55
C LEU A 13 -16.82 -8.01 -32.35
N SER A 14 -17.13 -7.10 -31.42
CA SER A 14 -16.09 -6.30 -30.81
C SER A 14 -15.41 -7.21 -29.80
N ALA A 15 -14.53 -8.07 -30.31
CA ALA A 15 -13.39 -8.52 -29.52
C ALA A 15 -12.65 -7.24 -29.17
N VAL A 16 -13.08 -6.59 -28.08
CA VAL A 16 -12.26 -5.62 -27.38
C VAL A 16 -11.11 -6.49 -26.88
N THR A 17 -10.06 -6.55 -27.68
CA THR A 17 -8.74 -6.94 -27.22
C THR A 17 -8.35 -5.85 -26.24
N ILE A 18 -8.92 -5.94 -25.02
CA ILE A 18 -8.41 -5.23 -23.86
C ILE A 18 -6.97 -5.71 -23.81
N PRO A 19 -5.97 -4.84 -24.02
CA PRO A 19 -4.59 -5.26 -23.88
C PRO A 19 -4.46 -5.78 -22.45
N LEU A 20 -4.29 -7.10 -22.35
CA LEU A 20 -4.25 -7.90 -21.13
C LEU A 20 -2.91 -7.68 -20.39
N PHE A 21 -2.41 -6.45 -20.42
CA PHE A 21 -1.06 -6.09 -20.01
C PHE A 21 -0.97 -5.33 -18.68
N ALA A 22 -2.09 -5.16 -17.95
CA ALA A 22 -2.09 -4.37 -16.71
C ALA A 22 -2.32 -5.15 -15.40
N PHE A 23 -2.55 -6.47 -15.42
CA PHE A 23 -2.87 -7.22 -14.18
C PHE A 23 -1.65 -7.69 -13.38
N SER A 24 -0.45 -7.72 -13.96
CA SER A 24 0.77 -8.19 -13.27
C SER A 24 1.51 -7.10 -12.47
N LEU A 25 1.06 -5.84 -12.55
CA LEU A 25 1.63 -4.71 -11.80
C LEU A 25 0.95 -4.51 -10.43
N VAL A 26 -0.33 -4.87 -10.31
CA VAL A 26 -1.13 -4.62 -9.10
C VAL A 26 -0.73 -5.54 -7.94
N SER A 27 -0.30 -6.78 -8.21
CA SER A 27 -0.05 -7.78 -7.16
C SER A 27 1.20 -7.47 -6.31
N CYS A 28 2.27 -6.96 -6.93
CA CYS A 28 3.52 -6.67 -6.23
C CYS A 28 3.38 -5.46 -5.30
N GLU A 29 2.79 -4.36 -5.78
CA GLU A 29 2.54 -3.18 -4.96
C GLU A 29 1.50 -3.42 -3.88
N SER A 30 0.47 -4.23 -4.16
CA SER A 30 -0.54 -4.60 -3.16
C SER A 30 0.10 -5.32 -1.97
N ASN A 31 0.97 -6.32 -2.23
CA ASN A 31 1.66 -7.03 -1.16
C ASN A 31 2.57 -6.09 -0.34
N LEU A 32 3.28 -5.17 -1.00
CA LEU A 32 4.12 -4.18 -0.32
C LEU A 32 3.30 -3.19 0.52
N ARG A 33 2.14 -2.74 0.03
CA ARG A 33 1.20 -1.90 0.80
C ARG A 33 0.69 -2.63 2.05
N ILE A 34 0.32 -3.91 1.91
CA ILE A 34 -0.10 -4.75 3.05
C ILE A 34 1.04 -4.85 4.06
N LYS A 35 2.26 -5.13 3.60
CA LYS A 35 3.45 -5.19 4.46
C LYS A 35 3.69 -3.87 5.19
N LEU A 36 3.65 -2.73 4.48
CA LEU A 36 3.80 -1.40 5.08
C LEU A 36 2.74 -1.14 6.15
N ASN A 37 1.46 -1.40 5.85
CA ASN A 37 0.37 -1.22 6.82
C ASN A 37 0.57 -2.10 8.07
N SER A 38 1.05 -3.34 7.89
CA SER A 38 1.40 -4.21 9.02
C SER A 38 2.52 -3.62 9.90
N ARG A 39 3.57 -3.07 9.28
CA ARG A 39 4.67 -2.41 10.01
C ARG A 39 4.22 -1.13 10.72
N LEU A 40 3.35 -0.33 10.11
CA LEU A 40 2.74 0.85 10.73
C LEU A 40 1.85 0.48 11.92
N LYS A 41 1.05 -0.60 11.82
CA LYS A 41 0.27 -1.12 12.96
C LYS A 41 1.17 -1.53 14.13
N LYS A 42 2.28 -2.21 13.86
CA LYS A 42 3.28 -2.54 14.89
C LYS A 42 3.86 -1.26 15.52
N ASN A 43 4.21 -0.28 14.69
CA ASN A 43 4.73 1.02 15.14
C ASN A 43 3.75 1.73 16.08
N LYS A 44 2.46 1.80 15.70
CA LYS A 44 1.38 2.35 16.54
C LYS A 44 1.33 1.68 17.90
N SER A 45 1.36 0.36 17.93
CA SER A 45 1.30 -0.42 19.17
C SER A 45 2.53 -0.14 20.06
N LEU A 46 3.73 -0.10 19.48
CA LEU A 46 4.95 0.21 20.23
C LEU A 46 4.95 1.63 20.79
N ARG A 47 4.55 2.63 19.98
CA ARG A 47 4.40 4.02 20.44
C ARG A 47 3.40 4.13 21.58
N GLY A 48 2.26 3.44 21.51
CA GLY A 48 1.30 3.43 22.62
C GLY A 48 1.88 2.90 23.93
N LYS A 49 2.73 1.87 23.87
CA LYS A 49 3.43 1.33 25.06
C LYS A 49 4.48 2.30 25.62
N VAL A 50 5.20 3.01 24.73
CA VAL A 50 6.18 4.03 25.14
C VAL A 50 5.47 5.29 25.66
N GLU A 51 4.36 5.69 25.06
CA GLU A 51 3.52 6.82 25.46
C GLU A 51 3.03 6.67 26.90
N THR A 52 2.56 5.48 27.30
CA THR A 52 2.10 5.26 28.69
C THR A 52 3.15 5.58 29.75
N LYS A 53 4.44 5.62 29.36
CA LYS A 53 5.58 5.90 30.26
C LYS A 53 6.22 7.27 30.02
N THR A 54 6.10 7.84 28.82
CA THR A 54 6.78 9.09 28.41
C THR A 54 5.84 10.25 28.12
N GLY A 55 4.55 9.98 27.92
CA GLY A 55 3.52 10.96 27.56
C GLY A 55 3.54 11.45 26.10
N ILE A 56 4.41 10.88 25.23
CA ILE A 56 4.58 11.36 23.86
C ILE A 56 4.00 10.34 22.86
N ASN A 57 2.96 10.74 22.13
CA ASN A 57 2.42 9.98 20.99
C ASN A 57 2.36 10.81 19.72
N ASN A 58 3.37 10.61 18.91
CA ASN A 58 3.53 11.19 17.59
C ASN A 58 3.17 10.21 16.46
N PHE A 59 2.39 9.14 16.74
CA PHE A 59 2.02 8.18 15.70
C PHE A 59 1.25 8.81 14.53
N PRO A 60 0.22 9.68 14.74
CA PRO A 60 -0.53 10.26 13.62
C PRO A 60 0.36 11.08 12.68
N THR A 61 1.25 11.90 13.23
CA THR A 61 2.23 12.68 12.45
C THR A 61 3.19 11.75 11.72
N PHE A 62 3.75 10.76 12.42
CA PHE A 62 4.66 9.79 11.80
C PHE A 62 4.01 9.00 10.66
N GLU A 63 2.77 8.53 10.83
CA GLU A 63 2.03 7.83 9.77
C GLU A 63 1.79 8.73 8.57
N LYS A 64 1.37 9.99 8.82
CA LYS A 64 1.15 10.97 7.76
C LYS A 64 2.44 11.20 6.96
N ASP A 65 3.55 11.47 7.65
CA ASP A 65 4.84 11.74 6.99
C ASP A 65 5.30 10.55 6.14
N ILE A 66 5.14 9.32 6.64
CA ILE A 66 5.46 8.09 5.89
C ILE A 66 4.59 7.93 4.64
N ARG A 67 3.28 8.20 4.75
CA ARG A 67 2.35 8.08 3.62
C ARG A 67 2.56 9.17 2.58
N ASP A 68 2.82 10.40 3.02
CA ASP A 68 3.10 11.53 2.15
C ASP A 68 4.43 11.33 1.41
N GLU A 69 5.49 10.88 2.10
CA GLU A 69 6.77 10.55 1.45
C GLU A 69 6.59 9.47 0.38
N LEU A 70 5.87 8.39 0.70
CA LEU A 70 5.57 7.32 -0.26
C LEU A 70 4.80 7.87 -1.47
N ALA A 71 3.74 8.64 -1.24
CA ALA A 71 2.91 9.20 -2.32
C ALA A 71 3.74 10.12 -3.23
N ASN A 72 4.55 11.01 -2.65
CA ASN A 72 5.40 11.95 -3.38
C ASN A 72 6.43 11.22 -4.25
N ARG A 73 7.11 10.21 -3.70
CA ARG A 73 8.10 9.41 -4.45
C ARG A 73 7.45 8.59 -5.57
N LEU A 74 6.24 8.08 -5.35
CA LEU A 74 5.52 7.30 -6.37
C LEU A 74 4.86 8.18 -7.44
N ALA A 75 4.59 9.46 -7.17
CA ALA A 75 3.91 10.36 -8.12
C ALA A 75 4.73 10.59 -9.40
N THR A 76 6.05 10.63 -9.29
CA THR A 76 6.97 10.88 -10.41
C THR A 76 7.62 9.61 -10.96
N THR A 77 7.29 8.43 -10.43
CA THR A 77 7.98 7.18 -10.75
C THR A 77 7.05 6.20 -11.45
N SER A 78 7.31 5.91 -12.73
CA SER A 78 6.57 4.92 -13.52
C SER A 78 7.24 3.55 -13.57
N ASP A 79 8.57 3.47 -13.36
CA ASP A 79 9.30 2.21 -13.43
C ASP A 79 8.90 1.26 -12.28
N LYS A 80 8.59 0.01 -12.62
CA LYS A 80 8.12 -0.99 -11.64
C LYS A 80 9.17 -1.34 -10.59
N THR A 81 10.43 -1.46 -11.01
CA THR A 81 11.53 -1.86 -10.13
C THR A 81 11.82 -0.73 -9.15
N GLU A 82 11.86 0.50 -9.64
CA GLU A 82 12.06 1.69 -8.83
C GLU A 82 10.91 1.91 -7.84
N ARG A 83 9.65 1.75 -8.26
CA ARG A 83 8.49 1.79 -7.36
C ARG A 83 8.58 0.73 -6.25
N LYS A 84 8.99 -0.49 -6.58
CA LYS A 84 9.25 -1.55 -5.58
C LYS A 84 10.34 -1.14 -4.59
N ASN A 85 11.43 -0.53 -5.08
CA ASN A 85 12.51 -0.05 -4.22
C ASN A 85 12.04 1.08 -3.30
N ILE A 86 11.25 2.03 -3.81
CA ILE A 86 10.61 3.07 -2.99
C ILE A 86 9.79 2.45 -1.85
N PHE A 87 8.95 1.45 -2.14
CA PHE A 87 8.20 0.75 -1.09
C PHE A 87 9.12 0.09 -0.05
N ASN A 88 10.16 -0.61 -0.50
CA ASN A 88 11.09 -1.28 0.41
C ASN A 88 11.85 -0.30 1.31
N ASP A 89 12.27 0.85 0.77
CA ASP A 89 12.91 1.92 1.53
C ASP A 89 11.98 2.47 2.61
N ILE A 90 10.73 2.77 2.24
CA ILE A 90 9.72 3.27 3.18
C ILE A 90 9.44 2.23 4.28
N ILE A 91 9.32 0.95 3.92
CA ILE A 91 9.16 -0.14 4.88
C ILE A 91 10.36 -0.22 5.82
N LYS A 92 11.59 -0.09 5.30
CA LYS A 92 12.81 -0.10 6.09
C LYS A 92 12.83 1.02 7.13
N LYS A 93 12.45 2.26 6.74
CA LYS A 93 12.32 3.39 7.67
C LYS A 93 11.33 3.10 8.81
N VAL A 94 10.19 2.48 8.50
CA VAL A 94 9.22 2.08 9.54
C VAL A 94 9.79 0.98 10.44
N ASP A 95 10.55 0.03 9.89
CA ASP A 95 11.21 -1.03 10.65
C ASP A 95 12.32 -0.51 11.57
N GLU A 96 13.14 0.45 11.12
CA GLU A 96 14.12 1.15 11.95
C GLU A 96 13.43 1.91 13.10
N SER A 97 12.33 2.60 12.81
CA SER A 97 11.52 3.24 13.86
C SER A 97 10.96 2.21 14.85
N ASN A 98 10.51 1.03 14.38
CA ASN A 98 10.05 -0.05 15.25
C ASN A 98 11.16 -0.58 16.15
N GLN A 99 12.37 -0.75 15.63
CA GLN A 99 13.53 -1.18 16.41
C GLN A 99 13.86 -0.16 17.52
N ASN A 100 13.93 1.13 17.17
CA ASN A 100 14.18 2.19 18.15
C ASN A 100 13.12 2.22 19.27
N LEU A 101 11.84 2.09 18.92
CA LEU A 101 10.76 2.02 19.90
C LEU A 101 10.81 0.75 20.76
N THR A 102 11.31 -0.36 20.20
CA THR A 102 11.48 -1.61 20.95
C THR A 102 12.58 -1.45 22.00
N LEU A 103 13.72 -0.88 21.61
CA LEU A 103 14.83 -0.57 22.52
C LEU A 103 14.40 0.43 23.61
N MET A 104 13.67 1.48 23.23
CA MET A 104 13.11 2.43 24.20
C MET A 104 12.19 1.73 25.19
N LYS A 105 11.25 0.89 24.70
CA LYS A 105 10.36 0.11 25.56
C LYS A 105 11.14 -0.79 26.52
N GLU A 106 12.18 -1.47 26.05
CA GLU A 106 13.03 -2.33 26.88
C GLU A 106 13.82 -1.54 27.93
N SER A 107 14.22 -0.30 27.63
CA SER A 107 14.95 0.54 28.58
C SER A 107 14.10 1.14 29.71
N ILE A 108 12.78 1.16 29.55
CA ILE A 108 11.83 1.75 30.50
C ILE A 108 10.97 0.69 31.21
N ASP A 109 11.05 -0.57 30.79
CA ASP A 109 10.47 -1.75 31.46
C ASP A 109 11.39 -2.20 32.60
#